data_AF-A0A7V8FV62-F1
#
_entry.id   AF-A0A7V8FV62-F1
#
_cell.length_a   1.000
_cell.length_b   1.000
_cell.length_c   1.000
_cell.angle_alpha   90.00
_cell.angle_beta   90.00
_cell.angle_gamma   90.00
#
_symmetry.space_group_name_H-M   'P 1'
#
loop_
_entity.id
_entity.type
_entity.pdbx_description
1 polymer ?
#
loop_
_entity_poly.entity_id
_entity_poly.type
_entity_poly.pdbx_seq_one_letter_code
_entity_poly.pdbx_strand_id
1 'polypeptide(L)'
;MKEIFDDVTAQMEAIRLPLYAVSATAAQAADSPLYLFLHWHGFQRSTPLQLRGISIPARPVLSSLLKVEGPWYSDLLRDELVLDLAWRLGAWDVTRIRARGCNQIGASQREALQCRQAFGEGDEDHTVTLDDAPQARHDAMQLASRRGYWRWMFHPVKGGLWSQLTQDDETLDGDGARTGPCPVAPLPTEGRGRPTVYRMGRIARLILPSRL
;
A
#
# COMPACT_ATOMS: atom_id res chain seq x y z
N MET A 1 -7.31 -9.70 -11.03
CA MET A 1 -7.71 -8.44 -10.34
C MET A 1 -8.75 -8.66 -9.24
N LYS A 2 -9.77 -9.52 -9.42
CA LYS A 2 -10.73 -9.83 -8.34
C LYS A 2 -10.04 -10.39 -7.07
N GLU A 3 -9.10 -11.31 -7.27
CA GLU A 3 -8.41 -12.04 -6.20
C GLU A 3 -7.68 -11.13 -5.20
N ILE A 4 -6.87 -10.15 -5.66
CA ILE A 4 -6.09 -9.31 -4.73
C ILE A 4 -6.96 -8.45 -3.80
N PHE A 5 -8.11 -7.95 -4.28
CA PHE A 5 -9.04 -7.21 -3.43
C PHE A 5 -9.68 -8.14 -2.40
N ASP A 6 -10.05 -9.36 -2.82
CA ASP A 6 -10.64 -10.36 -1.95
C ASP A 6 -9.63 -10.78 -0.87
N ASP A 7 -8.35 -10.95 -1.22
CA ASP A 7 -7.25 -11.25 -0.31
C ASP A 7 -7.02 -10.13 0.72
N VAL A 8 -7.00 -8.87 0.27
CA VAL A 8 -6.89 -7.71 1.17
C VAL A 8 -8.10 -7.62 2.11
N THR A 9 -9.30 -7.86 1.60
CA THR A 9 -10.53 -7.86 2.41
C THR A 9 -10.50 -8.99 3.43
N ALA A 10 -10.06 -10.19 3.05
CA ALA A 10 -9.87 -11.31 3.97
C ALA A 10 -8.85 -10.99 5.07
N GLN A 11 -7.75 -10.28 4.74
CA GLN A 11 -6.80 -9.80 5.74
C GLN A 11 -7.43 -8.79 6.71
N MET A 12 -8.24 -7.85 6.22
CA MET A 12 -9.00 -6.91 7.06
C MET A 12 -9.93 -7.65 8.03
N GLU A 13 -10.68 -8.63 7.52
CA GLU A 13 -11.60 -9.44 8.32
C GLU A 13 -10.88 -10.31 9.35
N ALA A 14 -9.69 -10.83 9.03
CA ALA A 14 -8.89 -11.63 9.95
C ALA A 14 -8.27 -10.78 11.07
N ILE A 15 -7.73 -9.61 10.73
CA ILE A 15 -7.00 -8.75 11.68
C ILE A 15 -7.96 -7.94 12.55
N ARG A 16 -9.12 -7.54 12.01
CA ARG A 16 -10.16 -6.75 12.71
C ARG A 16 -9.64 -5.47 13.34
N LEU A 17 -8.67 -4.84 12.68
CA LEU A 17 -8.20 -3.50 12.99
C LEU A 17 -8.33 -2.63 11.74
N PRO A 18 -8.47 -1.30 11.90
CA PRO A 18 -8.50 -0.42 10.75
C PRO A 18 -7.18 -0.45 9.98
N LEU A 19 -7.23 -0.48 8.66
CA LEU A 19 -6.06 -0.35 7.81
C LEU A 19 -5.61 1.12 7.74
N TYR A 20 -4.36 1.42 8.08
CA TYR A 20 -3.85 2.78 7.99
C TYR A 20 -3.45 3.13 6.56
N ALA A 21 -2.71 2.28 5.87
CA ALA A 21 -2.27 2.55 4.51
C ALA A 21 -2.00 1.24 3.76
N VAL A 22 -1.92 1.34 2.45
CA VAL A 22 -1.39 0.27 1.59
C VAL A 22 -0.24 0.85 0.80
N SER A 23 0.90 0.15 0.81
CA SER A 23 1.98 0.45 -0.12
C SER A 23 2.28 -0.74 -1.00
N ALA A 24 2.48 -0.52 -2.28
CA ALA A 24 2.96 -1.54 -3.20
C ALA A 24 4.38 -1.19 -3.66
N THR A 25 5.24 -2.18 -3.85
CA THR A 25 6.62 -1.99 -4.32
C THR A 25 7.04 -3.08 -5.30
N ALA A 26 7.74 -2.71 -6.36
CA ALA A 26 8.36 -3.65 -7.30
C ALA A 26 9.72 -3.13 -7.79
N ALA A 27 10.68 -4.01 -8.05
CA ALA A 27 11.92 -3.60 -8.71
C ALA A 27 11.64 -3.20 -10.18
N GLN A 28 12.48 -2.34 -10.76
CA GLN A 28 12.39 -1.95 -12.18
C GLN A 28 12.88 -3.10 -13.09
N ALA A 29 12.09 -4.18 -13.14
CA ALA A 29 12.28 -5.33 -14.01
C ALA A 29 10.91 -5.99 -14.31
N ALA A 30 10.72 -6.49 -15.53
CA ALA A 30 9.44 -7.07 -15.97
C ALA A 30 9.06 -8.36 -15.22
N ASP A 31 10.06 -9.11 -14.75
CA ASP A 31 9.91 -10.34 -13.98
C ASP A 31 9.79 -10.11 -12.47
N SER A 32 9.99 -8.88 -11.97
CA SER A 32 9.87 -8.60 -10.54
C SER A 32 8.41 -8.73 -10.07
N PRO A 33 8.13 -9.51 -9.01
CA PRO A 33 6.83 -9.50 -8.34
C PRO A 33 6.48 -8.12 -7.79
N LEU A 34 5.18 -7.90 -7.56
CA LEU A 34 4.67 -6.75 -6.83
C LEU A 34 4.40 -7.16 -5.38
N TYR A 35 4.97 -6.43 -4.44
CA TYR A 35 4.83 -6.67 -3.00
C TYR A 35 3.89 -5.62 -2.41
N LEU A 36 2.76 -6.03 -1.85
CA LEU A 36 1.79 -5.15 -1.18
C LEU A 36 1.89 -5.30 0.32
N PHE A 37 2.18 -4.19 0.99
CA PHE A 37 2.24 -4.07 2.44
C PHE A 37 0.96 -3.41 2.94
N LEU A 38 0.26 -4.09 3.85
CA LEU A 38 -0.88 -3.57 4.57
C LEU A 38 -0.39 -3.06 5.92
N HIS A 39 -0.49 -1.74 6.11
CA HIS A 39 0.09 -1.05 7.25
C HIS A 39 -0.90 -0.96 8.41
N TRP A 40 -0.67 -1.76 9.44
CA TRP A 40 -1.46 -1.77 10.69
C TRP A 40 -0.69 -1.17 11.89
N HIS A 41 0.57 -0.78 11.68
CA HIS A 41 1.57 -0.52 12.72
C HIS A 41 1.28 0.69 13.64
N GLY A 42 0.20 1.43 13.41
CA GLY A 42 -0.32 2.43 14.36
C GLY A 42 -1.16 1.82 15.50
N PHE A 43 -1.49 0.53 15.43
CA PHE A 43 -2.35 -0.14 16.40
C PHE A 43 -1.57 -1.11 17.28
N GLN A 44 -2.02 -1.23 18.53
CA GLN A 44 -1.53 -2.23 19.46
C GLN A 44 -2.65 -3.24 19.76
N ARG A 45 -2.28 -4.51 19.89
CA ARG A 45 -3.19 -5.60 20.24
C ARG A 45 -2.79 -6.20 21.57
N SER A 46 -3.74 -6.29 22.49
CA SER A 46 -3.58 -7.05 23.73
C SER A 46 -3.52 -8.55 23.42
N THR A 47 -2.65 -9.27 24.12
CA THR A 47 -2.66 -10.73 24.06
C THR A 47 -3.89 -11.28 24.78
N PRO A 48 -4.54 -12.33 24.25
CA PRO A 48 -5.60 -13.03 24.99
C PRO A 48 -5.05 -13.83 26.18
N LEU A 49 -3.74 -14.06 26.25
CA LEU A 49 -3.09 -14.71 27.40
C LEU A 49 -3.24 -13.85 28.65
N GLN A 50 -3.78 -14.43 29.72
CA GLN A 50 -3.89 -13.79 31.02
C GLN A 50 -3.06 -14.58 32.04
N LEU A 51 -2.12 -13.91 32.72
CA LEU A 51 -1.30 -14.50 33.77
C LEU A 51 -1.57 -13.76 35.08
N ARG A 52 -1.98 -14.47 36.13
CA ARG A 52 -2.31 -13.86 37.43
C ARG A 52 -1.11 -13.07 37.96
N GLY A 53 -1.34 -11.80 38.30
CA GLY A 53 -0.30 -10.90 38.84
C GLY A 53 0.70 -10.36 37.82
N ILE A 54 0.57 -10.70 36.53
CA ILE A 54 1.47 -10.23 35.48
C ILE A 54 0.67 -9.44 34.45
N SER A 55 0.96 -8.14 34.32
CA SER A 55 0.44 -7.32 33.22
C SER A 55 1.26 -7.59 31.96
N ILE A 56 0.62 -8.07 30.90
CA ILE A 56 1.28 -8.26 29.60
C ILE A 56 1.00 -7.03 28.74
N PRO A 57 2.03 -6.29 28.29
CA PRO A 57 1.83 -5.09 27.48
C PRO A 57 1.22 -5.44 26.12
N ALA A 58 0.40 -4.53 25.59
CA ALA A 58 -0.08 -4.62 24.22
C ALA A 58 1.10 -4.52 23.24
N ARG A 59 1.04 -5.30 22.16
CA ARG A 59 2.11 -5.37 21.15
C ARG A 59 1.68 -4.68 19.87
N PRO A 60 2.59 -4.02 19.14
CA PRO A 60 2.26 -3.45 17.84
C PRO A 60 1.75 -4.52 16.89
N VAL A 61 0.78 -4.16 16.05
CA VAL A 61 0.29 -5.07 15.01
C VAL A 61 1.21 -4.98 13.82
N LEU A 62 1.76 -6.14 13.50
CA LEU A 62 2.66 -6.38 12.39
C LEU A 62 1.98 -6.07 11.06
N SER A 63 2.69 -5.42 10.14
CA SER A 63 2.22 -5.22 8.76
C SER A 63 1.98 -6.58 8.08
N SER A 64 0.94 -6.69 7.25
CA SER A 64 0.74 -7.87 6.40
C SER A 64 1.43 -7.67 5.06
N LEU A 65 1.88 -8.76 4.43
CA LEU A 65 2.46 -8.73 3.09
C LEU A 65 1.78 -9.72 2.16
N LEU A 66 1.36 -9.23 1.00
CA LEU A 66 0.88 -10.01 -0.14
C LEU A 66 1.88 -9.90 -1.29
N LYS A 67 2.16 -11.02 -1.96
CA LYS A 67 2.96 -11.06 -3.18
C LYS A 67 2.05 -11.34 -4.36
N VAL A 68 2.18 -10.51 -5.39
CA VAL A 68 1.42 -10.66 -6.64
C VAL A 68 2.41 -10.98 -7.73
N GLU A 69 2.24 -12.16 -8.30
CA GLU A 69 3.06 -12.63 -9.40
C GLU A 69 2.63 -12.03 -10.73
N GLY A 70 3.59 -11.98 -11.66
CA GLY A 70 3.36 -11.56 -13.03
C GLY A 70 2.58 -12.60 -13.86
N PRO A 71 2.52 -12.39 -15.18
CA PRO A 71 3.49 -11.62 -15.96
C PRO A 71 3.25 -10.10 -15.95
N TRP A 72 4.30 -9.31 -15.70
CA TRP A 72 4.26 -7.85 -15.80
C TRP A 72 4.93 -7.39 -17.09
N TYR A 73 4.15 -7.33 -18.17
CA TYR A 73 4.67 -6.89 -19.48
C TYR A 73 5.01 -5.40 -19.54
N SER A 74 4.52 -4.60 -18.57
CA SER A 74 4.85 -3.19 -18.42
C SER A 74 4.57 -2.70 -17.00
N ASP A 75 5.16 -1.55 -16.65
CA ASP A 75 4.84 -0.87 -15.40
C ASP A 75 3.41 -0.29 -15.39
N LEU A 76 2.82 -0.04 -16.56
CA LEU A 76 1.42 0.40 -16.69
C LEU A 76 0.43 -0.67 -16.21
N LEU A 77 0.76 -1.96 -16.39
CA LEU A 77 -0.08 -3.05 -15.86
C LEU A 77 -0.04 -3.11 -14.34
N ARG A 78 1.12 -2.79 -13.73
CA ARG A 78 1.23 -2.69 -12.27
C ARG A 78 0.44 -1.49 -11.75
N ASP A 79 0.52 -0.37 -12.45
CA ASP A 79 -0.31 0.80 -12.16
C ASP A 79 -1.80 0.45 -12.22
N GLU A 80 -2.27 -0.17 -13.30
CA GLU A 80 -3.67 -0.55 -13.46
C GLU A 80 -4.16 -1.41 -12.29
N LEU A 81 -3.38 -2.43 -11.91
CA LEU A 81 -3.69 -3.30 -10.79
C LEU A 81 -3.78 -2.53 -9.45
N VAL A 82 -2.81 -1.66 -9.18
CA VAL A 82 -2.79 -0.87 -7.93
C VAL A 82 -3.91 0.18 -7.92
N LEU A 83 -4.20 0.81 -9.06
CA LEU A 83 -5.26 1.79 -9.20
C LEU A 83 -6.65 1.14 -9.05
N ASP A 84 -6.86 -0.06 -9.60
CA ASP A 84 -8.10 -0.82 -9.42
C ASP A 84 -8.31 -1.21 -7.96
N LEU A 85 -7.26 -1.74 -7.31
CA LEU A 85 -7.32 -2.08 -5.89
C LEU A 85 -7.64 -0.84 -5.03
N ALA A 86 -6.92 0.26 -5.24
CA ALA A 86 -7.12 1.49 -4.48
C ALA A 86 -8.52 2.09 -4.71
N TRP A 87 -9.00 2.07 -5.96
CA TRP A 87 -10.36 2.50 -6.31
C TRP A 87 -11.42 1.72 -5.55
N ARG A 88 -11.36 0.39 -5.60
CA ARG A 88 -12.31 -0.52 -4.94
C ARG A 88 -12.26 -0.40 -3.42
N LEU A 89 -11.09 -0.09 -2.86
CA LEU A 89 -10.90 0.20 -1.43
C LEU A 89 -11.26 1.64 -1.03
N GLY A 90 -11.79 2.43 -1.96
CA GLY A 90 -12.29 3.77 -1.66
C GLY A 90 -11.23 4.86 -1.56
N ALA A 91 -9.97 4.60 -1.92
CA ALA A 91 -8.92 5.61 -1.82
C ALA A 91 -9.26 6.88 -2.61
N TRP A 92 -8.92 8.05 -2.08
CA TRP A 92 -9.06 9.34 -2.78
C TRP A 92 -7.84 9.71 -3.61
N ASP A 93 -6.70 9.10 -3.33
CA ASP A 93 -5.55 9.21 -4.20
C ASP A 93 -4.61 8.01 -4.09
N VAL A 94 -3.85 7.82 -5.17
CA VAL A 94 -2.69 6.94 -5.20
C VAL A 94 -1.48 7.76 -5.60
N THR A 95 -0.44 7.73 -4.77
CA THR A 95 0.85 8.33 -5.09
C THR A 95 1.80 7.26 -5.61
N ARG A 96 2.30 7.42 -6.83
CA ARG A 96 3.34 6.58 -7.46
C ARG A 96 4.66 7.32 -7.52
N ILE A 97 5.75 6.68 -7.11
CA ILE A 97 7.11 7.20 -7.22
C ILE A 97 7.99 6.22 -7.99
N ARG A 98 8.78 6.77 -8.92
CA ARG A 98 9.91 6.08 -9.55
C ARG A 98 11.20 6.44 -8.83
N ALA A 99 11.72 5.51 -8.04
CA ALA A 99 12.97 5.69 -7.31
C ALA A 99 14.17 5.17 -8.12
N ARG A 100 15.32 5.85 -7.97
CA ARG A 100 16.60 5.37 -8.52
C ARG A 100 17.16 4.22 -7.69
N GLY A 101 18.15 3.51 -8.26
CA GLY A 101 18.92 2.51 -7.52
C GLY A 101 19.61 3.15 -6.32
N CYS A 102 19.46 2.54 -5.16
CA CYS A 102 19.92 3.07 -3.87
C CYS A 102 21.35 2.63 -3.49
N ASN A 103 21.96 1.75 -4.28
CA ASN A 103 23.36 1.32 -4.14
C ASN A 103 24.26 1.89 -5.28
N GLN A 104 23.97 3.12 -5.70
CA GLN A 104 24.73 3.83 -6.73
C GLN A 104 25.56 4.95 -6.10
N ILE A 105 26.69 5.30 -6.73
CA ILE A 105 27.53 6.42 -6.29
C ILE A 105 26.67 7.70 -6.23
N GLY A 106 26.72 8.40 -5.09
CA GLY A 106 25.91 9.60 -4.83
C GLY A 106 24.50 9.33 -4.30
N ALA A 107 24.14 8.08 -3.96
CA ALA A 107 22.99 7.78 -3.11
C ALA A 107 23.31 8.13 -1.65
N SER A 108 22.44 8.91 -1.02
CA SER A 108 22.52 9.22 0.41
C SER A 108 22.15 8.01 1.27
N GLN A 109 22.60 7.99 2.53
CA GLN A 109 22.17 6.98 3.50
C GLN A 109 20.64 6.94 3.66
N ARG A 110 19.98 8.10 3.54
CA ARG A 110 18.51 8.21 3.58
C ARG A 110 17.86 7.48 2.41
N GLU A 111 18.37 7.64 1.19
CA GLU A 111 17.85 6.91 0.02
C GLU A 111 18.06 5.40 0.14
N ALA A 112 19.21 4.98 0.66
CA ALA A 112 19.49 3.57 0.95
C ALA A 112 18.51 2.99 1.99
N LEU A 113 18.19 3.74 3.05
CA LEU A 113 17.21 3.33 4.05
C LEU A 113 15.79 3.26 3.46
N GLN A 114 15.37 4.27 2.70
CA GLN A 114 14.05 4.30 2.07
C GLN A 114 13.84 3.14 1.08
N CYS A 115 14.91 2.75 0.39
CA CYS A 115 14.93 1.60 -0.51
C CYS A 115 14.70 0.29 0.25
N ARG A 116 15.43 0.05 1.35
CA ARG A 116 15.23 -1.12 2.22
C ARG A 116 13.82 -1.14 2.82
N GLN A 117 13.35 -0.01 3.34
CA GLN A 117 12.00 0.12 3.91
C GLN A 117 10.89 -0.08 2.87
N ALA A 118 11.10 0.29 1.61
CA ALA A 118 10.11 0.04 0.55
C ALA A 118 9.87 -1.46 0.30
N PHE A 119 10.82 -2.31 0.69
CA PHE A 119 10.71 -3.77 0.65
C PHE A 119 10.51 -4.39 2.05
N GLY A 120 10.22 -3.58 3.07
CA GLY A 120 9.88 -4.03 4.42
C GLY A 120 11.08 -4.37 5.31
N GLU A 121 12.30 -3.93 4.99
CA GLU A 121 13.47 -4.12 5.85
C GLU A 121 13.65 -2.94 6.83
N GLY A 122 13.86 -3.24 8.12
CA GLY A 122 14.13 -2.26 9.17
C GLY A 122 12.92 -1.76 9.97
N ASP A 123 11.73 -2.32 9.76
CA ASP A 123 10.63 -2.20 10.73
C ASP A 123 10.96 -3.19 11.86
N GLU A 124 11.26 -2.69 13.06
CA GLU A 124 11.49 -3.55 14.22
C GLU A 124 10.19 -4.33 14.49
N ASP A 125 10.31 -5.66 14.47
CA ASP A 125 9.24 -6.67 14.49
C ASP A 125 8.50 -6.92 13.16
N HIS A 126 8.99 -7.96 12.47
CA HIS A 126 8.32 -8.94 11.63
C HIS A 126 7.05 -8.50 10.87
N THR A 127 7.14 -8.29 9.55
CA THR A 127 5.95 -8.42 8.70
C THR A 127 5.36 -9.83 8.85
N VAL A 128 4.05 -9.97 9.10
CA VAL A 128 3.38 -11.26 8.93
C VAL A 128 3.28 -11.50 7.44
N THR A 129 4.25 -12.25 6.94
CA THR A 129 4.33 -12.63 5.54
C THR A 129 3.34 -13.76 5.30
N LEU A 130 2.40 -13.58 4.38
CA LEU A 130 1.63 -14.72 3.83
C LEU A 130 2.43 -15.48 2.75
N ASP A 131 3.65 -15.03 2.47
CA ASP A 131 4.54 -15.57 1.45
C ASP A 131 5.56 -16.52 2.09
N ASP A 132 5.65 -17.75 1.57
CA ASP A 132 6.55 -18.81 2.05
C ASP A 132 8.03 -18.56 1.65
N ALA A 133 8.34 -17.45 0.96
CA ALA A 133 9.63 -17.22 0.33
C ALA A 133 10.27 -15.83 0.64
N PRO A 134 10.72 -15.58 1.89
CA PRO A 134 11.39 -14.33 2.27
C PRO A 134 12.62 -14.00 1.41
N GLN A 135 13.27 -15.02 0.84
CA GLN A 135 14.41 -14.85 -0.06
C GLN A 135 14.05 -14.12 -1.35
N ALA A 136 12.90 -14.43 -1.97
CA ALA A 136 12.48 -13.80 -3.23
C ALA A 136 12.30 -12.28 -3.07
N ARG A 137 11.74 -11.85 -1.93
CA ARG A 137 11.62 -10.43 -1.57
C ARG A 137 12.98 -9.77 -1.40
N HIS A 138 13.90 -10.45 -0.71
CA HIS A 138 15.27 -9.95 -0.57
C HIS A 138 15.95 -9.80 -1.94
N ASP A 139 15.80 -10.77 -2.83
CA ASP A 139 16.37 -10.73 -4.18
C ASP A 139 15.78 -9.59 -5.01
N ALA A 140 14.47 -9.34 -4.89
CA ALA A 140 13.80 -8.19 -5.51
C ALA A 140 14.33 -6.86 -4.95
N MET A 141 14.54 -6.77 -3.64
CA MET A 141 15.15 -5.59 -3.03
C MET A 141 16.60 -5.38 -3.51
N GLN A 142 17.39 -6.46 -3.62
CA GLN A 142 18.74 -6.39 -4.16
C GLN A 142 18.74 -5.91 -5.61
N LEU A 143 17.80 -6.39 -6.44
CA LEU A 143 17.60 -5.92 -7.80
C LEU A 143 17.22 -4.43 -7.84
N ALA A 144 16.29 -4.01 -6.98
CA ALA A 144 15.87 -2.63 -6.82
C ALA A 144 17.02 -1.70 -6.38
N SER A 145 17.93 -2.19 -5.53
CA SER A 145 19.09 -1.41 -5.10
C SER A 145 19.99 -1.03 -6.27
N ARG A 146 20.06 -1.89 -7.30
CA ARG A 146 20.88 -1.69 -8.51
C ARG A 146 20.13 -0.91 -9.59
N ARG A 147 18.87 -1.28 -9.87
CA ARG A 147 18.08 -0.76 -11.00
C ARG A 147 17.10 0.35 -10.65
N GLY A 148 16.79 0.52 -9.37
CA GLY A 148 15.68 1.33 -8.91
C GLY A 148 14.39 0.52 -8.79
N TYR A 149 13.36 1.16 -8.25
CA TYR A 149 12.09 0.53 -7.94
C TYR A 149 10.93 1.48 -8.19
N TRP A 150 9.74 0.89 -8.23
CA TRP A 150 8.46 1.57 -8.18
C TRP A 150 7.87 1.43 -6.81
N ARG A 151 7.25 2.49 -6.31
CA ARG A 151 6.46 2.47 -5.08
C ARG A 151 5.14 3.18 -5.29
N TRP A 152 4.08 2.55 -4.85
CA TRP A 152 2.75 3.13 -4.74
C TRP A 152 2.36 3.25 -3.27
N MET A 153 1.57 4.26 -2.94
CA MET A 153 1.00 4.46 -1.62
C MET A 153 -0.40 5.01 -1.75
N PHE A 154 -1.34 4.47 -0.97
CA PHE A 154 -2.69 4.98 -0.87
C PHE A 154 -3.32 4.66 0.49
N HIS A 155 -4.45 5.30 0.74
CA HIS A 155 -5.15 5.31 2.02
C HIS A 155 -6.57 4.77 1.82
N PRO A 156 -6.85 3.52 2.23
CA PRO A 156 -8.17 2.90 2.07
C PRO A 156 -9.24 3.59 2.92
N VAL A 157 -10.42 3.82 2.34
CA VAL A 157 -11.60 4.23 3.11
C VAL A 157 -12.31 2.98 3.63
N LYS A 158 -12.58 2.00 2.77
CA LYS A 158 -13.11 0.68 3.17
C LYS A 158 -12.17 0.02 4.19
N GLY A 159 -12.70 -0.31 5.37
CA GLY A 159 -11.94 -0.99 6.42
C GLY A 159 -10.73 -0.22 6.95
N GLY A 160 -10.58 1.07 6.58
CA GLY A 160 -9.45 1.90 6.94
C GLY A 160 -9.82 3.01 7.93
N LEU A 161 -8.80 3.63 8.52
CA LEU A 161 -8.97 4.79 9.41
C LEU A 161 -9.63 6.00 8.71
N TRP A 162 -9.49 6.06 7.39
CA TRP A 162 -9.91 7.21 6.58
C TRP A 162 -11.42 7.31 6.40
N SER A 163 -12.17 6.23 6.69
CA SER A 163 -13.63 6.26 6.80
C SER A 163 -14.16 7.25 7.84
N GLN A 164 -13.34 7.64 8.81
CA GLN A 164 -13.71 8.60 9.85
C GLN A 164 -13.62 10.06 9.38
N LEU A 165 -12.94 10.32 8.26
CA LEU A 165 -12.84 11.66 7.71
C LEU A 165 -14.02 11.89 6.77
N THR A 166 -14.79 12.94 7.06
CA THR A 166 -15.83 13.40 6.14
C THR A 166 -15.16 14.06 4.93
N GLN A 167 -15.07 13.31 3.82
CA GLN A 167 -14.88 13.91 2.51
C GLN A 167 -16.18 13.79 1.73
N ASP A 168 -16.54 14.87 1.05
CA ASP A 168 -17.56 14.81 0.02
C ASP A 168 -16.98 14.00 -1.14
N ASP A 169 -17.37 12.74 -1.24
CA ASP A 169 -17.09 11.90 -2.39
C ASP A 169 -18.32 11.04 -2.66
N GLU A 170 -19.04 11.40 -3.72
CA GLU A 170 -20.31 10.76 -4.08
C GLU A 170 -20.12 9.40 -4.76
N THR A 171 -18.87 9.03 -5.03
CA THR A 171 -18.51 7.75 -5.66
C THR A 171 -18.32 6.61 -4.67
N LEU A 172 -18.32 6.91 -3.37
CA LEU A 172 -18.18 5.91 -2.30
C LEU A 172 -19.53 5.29 -1.94
N ASP A 173 -19.53 3.96 -1.81
CA ASP A 173 -20.63 3.20 -1.24
C ASP A 173 -20.67 3.39 0.30
N GLY A 174 -21.76 2.96 0.95
CA GLY A 174 -21.97 3.17 2.39
C GLY A 174 -20.93 2.53 3.32
N ASP A 175 -20.17 1.54 2.82
CA ASP A 175 -19.06 0.89 3.54
C ASP A 175 -17.68 1.51 3.19
N GLY A 176 -17.66 2.58 2.40
CA GLY A 176 -16.45 3.24 1.91
C GLY A 176 -15.76 2.51 0.76
N ALA A 177 -16.39 1.49 0.15
CA ALA A 177 -15.89 0.84 -1.06
C ALA A 177 -16.32 1.61 -2.32
N ARG A 178 -15.84 1.15 -3.48
CA ARG A 178 -16.43 1.50 -4.77
C ARG A 178 -16.67 0.27 -5.62
N THR A 179 -17.77 0.31 -6.37
CA THR A 179 -18.12 -0.72 -7.34
C THR A 179 -17.64 -0.36 -8.76
N GLY A 180 -17.41 -1.39 -9.57
CA GLY A 180 -16.96 -1.25 -10.96
C GLY A 180 -15.45 -0.99 -11.13
N PRO A 181 -14.97 -0.93 -12.38
CA PRO A 181 -13.56 -0.73 -12.68
C PRO A 181 -13.11 0.70 -12.36
N CYS A 182 -11.83 0.86 -12.03
CA CYS A 182 -11.26 2.19 -11.80
C CYS A 182 -11.36 3.07 -13.07
N PRO A 183 -11.92 4.29 -12.99
CA PRO A 183 -12.05 5.18 -14.13
C PRO A 183 -10.76 5.95 -14.45
N VAL A 184 -9.71 5.80 -13.65
CA VAL A 184 -8.43 6.52 -13.80
C VAL A 184 -7.44 5.65 -14.57
N ALA A 185 -7.06 6.10 -15.76
CA ALA A 185 -6.07 5.40 -16.57
C ALA A 185 -4.64 5.58 -16.00
N PRO A 186 -3.78 4.54 -16.05
CA PRO A 186 -2.36 4.66 -15.79
C PRO A 186 -1.69 5.72 -16.67
N LEU A 187 -0.84 6.55 -16.07
CA LEU A 187 -0.08 7.55 -16.80
C LEU A 187 1.31 7.01 -17.16
N PRO A 188 1.82 7.29 -18.37
CA PRO A 188 3.20 6.99 -18.70
C PRO A 188 4.14 7.69 -17.73
N THR A 189 5.37 7.19 -17.67
CA THR A 189 6.36 7.71 -16.72
C THR A 189 6.94 9.02 -17.22
N GLU A 190 6.71 10.12 -16.51
CA GLU A 190 7.38 11.39 -16.77
C GLU A 190 8.49 11.67 -15.73
N GLY A 191 9.74 11.74 -16.21
CA GLY A 191 10.89 12.17 -15.41
C GLY A 191 11.28 11.23 -14.24
N ARG A 192 12.47 11.47 -13.65
CA ARG A 192 12.94 10.74 -12.46
C ARG A 192 12.56 11.49 -11.18
N GLY A 193 12.12 10.78 -10.15
CA GLY A 193 12.02 11.29 -8.78
C GLY A 193 10.82 12.18 -8.45
N ARG A 194 9.98 12.55 -9.41
CA ARG A 194 8.73 13.26 -9.12
C ARG A 194 7.59 12.26 -8.84
N PRO A 195 6.82 12.45 -7.75
CA PRO A 195 5.63 11.64 -7.52
C PRO A 195 4.57 11.95 -8.58
N THR A 196 3.95 10.91 -9.12
CA THR A 196 2.68 10.99 -9.86
C THR A 196 1.55 10.77 -8.86
N VAL A 197 0.57 11.67 -8.81
CA VAL A 197 -0.61 11.52 -7.93
C VAL A 197 -1.84 11.30 -8.79
N TYR A 198 -2.43 10.11 -8.67
CA TYR A 198 -3.70 9.76 -9.27
C TYR A 198 -4.81 10.17 -8.31
N ARG A 199 -5.57 11.22 -8.64
CA ARG A 199 -6.73 11.64 -7.84
C ARG A 199 -7.94 10.77 -8.18
N MET A 200 -8.61 10.31 -7.15
CA MET A 200 -9.76 9.43 -7.17
C MET A 200 -10.89 10.07 -6.34
N GLY A 201 -12.13 9.77 -6.69
CA GLY A 201 -13.29 10.42 -6.10
C GLY A 201 -13.77 11.63 -6.90
N ARG A 202 -15.08 11.87 -6.87
CA ARG A 202 -15.72 12.97 -7.59
C ARG A 202 -16.80 13.59 -6.72
N ILE A 203 -16.83 14.92 -6.75
CA ILE A 203 -17.96 15.70 -6.24
C ILE A 203 -18.65 16.28 -7.47
N ALA A 204 -19.90 15.89 -7.74
CA ALA A 204 -20.66 16.45 -8.85
C ALA A 204 -21.45 17.71 -8.45
N ARG A 205 -21.49 18.06 -7.16
CA ARG A 205 -22.24 19.21 -6.62
C ARG A 205 -21.34 20.34 -6.10
N LEU A 206 -21.77 21.57 -6.29
CA LEU A 206 -21.16 22.74 -5.64
C LEU A 206 -21.49 22.72 -4.16
N ILE A 207 -20.47 22.66 -3.31
CA ILE A 207 -20.62 22.80 -1.85
C ILE A 207 -20.60 24.28 -1.53
N LEU A 208 -21.78 24.83 -1.21
CA LEU A 208 -21.88 26.20 -0.74
C LEU A 208 -21.58 26.21 0.77
N PRO A 209 -20.64 27.04 1.26
CA PRO A 209 -20.39 27.16 2.69
C PRO A 209 -21.66 27.66 3.39
N SER A 210 -21.98 27.03 4.53
CA SER A 210 -23.07 27.46 5.40
C SER A 210 -22.84 28.91 5.78
N ARG A 211 -23.78 29.80 5.45
CA ARG A 211 -23.76 31.17 5.97
C ARG A 211 -23.87 31.07 7.49
N LEU A 212 -22.80 31.46 8.20
CA LEU A 212 -22.83 31.76 9.63
C LEU A 212 -23.83 32.89 9.90
#